data_AF-A0A847XLZ6-F1
#
_entry.id   AF-A0A847XLZ6-F1
#
_cell.length_a   1.000
_cell.length_b   1.000
_cell.length_c   1.000
_cell.angle_alpha   90.00
_cell.angle_beta   90.00
_cell.angle_gamma   90.00
#
_symmetry.space_group_name_H-M   'P 1'
#
loop_
_entity.id
_entity.type
_entity.pdbx_description
1 polymer ?
#
loop_
_entity_poly.entity_id
_entity_poly.type
_entity_poly.pdbx_seq_one_letter_code
_entity_poly.pdbx_strand_id
1 'polypeptide(L)'
;MSKIINNQKGVSYWAIIIVMAFFVIALIVAFWPQDMTSGDNSTPTYIRLLSNAKNKAVEISDKAKIEKWIVDEGLNQYGDPADTLYAGGTPLFDEATGQTLDKYDYILRNHPDRPWNK
;
A
#
# COMPACT_ATOMS: atom_id res chain seq x y z
N MET A 1 -0.66 67.95 41.24
CA MET A 1 -1.69 66.88 41.32
C MET A 1 -2.04 66.45 39.89
N SER A 2 -1.29 65.50 39.30
CA SER A 2 -1.58 64.97 37.95
C SER A 2 -2.26 63.61 38.08
N LYS A 3 -3.52 63.54 37.65
CA LYS A 3 -4.36 62.34 37.69
C LYS A 3 -4.04 61.52 36.43
N ILE A 4 -3.25 60.47 36.58
CA ILE A 4 -2.98 59.51 35.49
C ILE A 4 -4.22 58.62 35.35
N ILE A 5 -4.94 58.76 34.24
CA ILE A 5 -6.14 57.98 33.95
C ILE A 5 -5.69 56.69 33.25
N ASN A 6 -5.68 55.57 33.98
CA ASN A 6 -5.42 54.25 33.42
C ASN A 6 -6.58 53.84 32.51
N ASN A 7 -6.35 53.86 31.19
CA ASN A 7 -7.27 53.40 30.17
C ASN A 7 -7.16 51.88 30.00
N GLN A 8 -7.71 51.11 30.95
CA GLN A 8 -7.89 49.66 30.81
C GLN A 8 -9.17 49.39 30.00
N LYS A 9 -9.09 49.50 28.66
CA LYS A 9 -10.11 48.92 27.79
C LYS A 9 -9.78 47.45 27.61
N GLY A 10 -10.57 46.58 28.25
CA GLY A 10 -10.41 45.13 28.17
C GLY A 10 -10.35 44.64 26.72
N VAL A 11 -9.57 43.59 26.50
CA VAL A 11 -9.40 42.98 25.18
C VAL A 11 -10.77 42.63 24.58
N SER A 12 -11.03 43.09 23.36
CA SER A 12 -12.30 42.81 22.66
C SER A 12 -12.50 41.31 22.48
N TYR A 13 -13.71 40.80 22.77
CA TYR A 13 -14.05 39.39 22.60
C TYR A 13 -13.76 38.87 21.18
N TRP A 14 -13.92 39.73 20.16
CA TRP A 14 -13.56 39.41 18.78
C TRP A 14 -12.07 39.10 18.60
N ALA A 15 -11.19 39.80 19.32
CA ALA A 15 -9.75 39.54 19.27
C ALA A 15 -9.40 38.18 19.90
N ILE A 16 -10.10 37.79 20.96
CA ILE A 16 -9.91 36.49 21.63
C ILE A 16 -10.37 35.35 20.71
N ILE A 17 -11.53 35.50 20.04
CA ILE A 17 -12.06 34.50 19.11
C ILE A 17 -11.10 34.29 17.93
N ILE A 18 -10.53 35.36 17.38
CA ILE A 18 -9.55 35.28 16.29
C ILE A 18 -8.32 34.47 16.74
N VAL A 19 -7.78 34.75 17.92
CA VAL A 19 -6.62 34.02 18.47
C VAL A 19 -6.94 32.54 18.71
N MET A 20 -8.11 32.25 19.27
CA MET A 20 -8.55 30.87 19.51
C MET A 20 -8.75 30.09 18.20
N ALA A 21 -9.30 30.72 17.16
CA ALA A 21 -9.48 30.10 15.85
C ALA A 21 -8.15 29.70 15.21
N PHE A 22 -7.13 30.56 15.26
CA PHE A 22 -5.79 30.22 14.78
C PHE A 22 -5.16 29.06 15.57
N PHE A 23 -5.40 28.99 16.87
CA PHE A 23 -4.89 27.90 17.71
C PHE A 23 -5.53 26.55 17.36
N VAL A 24 -6.85 26.53 17.12
CA VAL A 24 -7.58 25.32 16.70
C VAL A 24 -7.14 24.87 15.31
N ILE A 25 -6.96 25.79 14.36
CA ILE A 25 -6.46 25.48 13.02
C ILE A 25 -5.04 24.89 13.09
N ALA A 26 -4.15 25.45 13.92
CA ALA A 26 -2.80 24.92 14.10
C ALA A 26 -2.81 23.50 14.68
N LEU A 27 -3.70 23.20 15.63
CA LEU A 27 -3.88 21.85 16.17
C LEU A 27 -4.41 20.86 15.13
N ILE A 28 -5.36 21.30 14.28
CA ILE A 28 -5.88 20.48 13.19
C ILE A 28 -4.79 20.17 12.16
N VAL A 29 -3.95 21.14 11.79
CA VAL A 29 -2.85 20.93 10.84
C VAL A 29 -1.76 20.04 11.42
N ALA A 30 -1.40 20.22 12.70
CA ALA A 30 -0.39 19.43 13.38
C ALA A 30 -0.82 17.97 13.62
N PHE A 31 -2.13 17.74 13.73
CA PHE A 31 -2.74 16.42 13.91
C PHE A 31 -3.46 15.94 12.64
N TRP A 32 -3.23 16.60 11.50
CA TRP A 32 -3.64 16.06 10.22
C TRP A 32 -2.61 15.00 9.84
N PRO A 33 -3.01 13.74 9.61
CA PRO A 33 -2.08 12.71 9.18
C PRO A 33 -1.41 13.19 7.90
N GLN A 34 -0.13 13.53 8.02
CA GLN A 34 0.72 13.74 6.88
C GLN A 34 0.90 12.33 6.30
N ASP A 35 0.27 12.07 5.17
CA ASP A 35 0.65 10.93 4.38
C ASP A 35 2.12 11.15 4.06
N MET A 36 2.95 10.37 4.73
CA MET A 36 4.35 10.24 4.39
C MET A 36 4.35 9.61 3.01
N THR A 37 4.20 10.45 1.97
CA THR A 37 4.60 10.10 0.63
C THR A 37 6.05 9.68 0.79
N SER A 38 6.24 8.37 0.74
CA SER A 38 7.53 7.73 0.93
C SER A 38 8.34 7.95 -0.34
N GLY A 39 8.58 9.21 -0.67
CA GLY A 39 9.64 9.65 -1.53
C GLY A 39 10.88 9.73 -0.65
N ASP A 40 11.47 8.58 -0.36
CA ASP A 40 12.83 8.50 0.17
C ASP A 40 13.76 9.19 -0.84
N ASN A 41 14.04 10.46 -0.59
CA ASN A 41 15.01 11.28 -1.30
C ASN A 41 16.42 11.17 -0.66
N SER A 42 16.59 10.23 0.28
CA SER A 42 17.85 9.90 0.94
C SER A 42 18.54 8.67 0.35
N THR A 43 17.84 7.78 -0.37
CA THR A 43 18.49 6.69 -1.11
C THR A 43 18.98 7.17 -2.49
N PRO A 44 20.27 6.97 -2.80
CA PRO A 44 20.76 7.19 -4.16
C PRO A 44 20.00 6.32 -5.18
N THR A 45 19.75 6.87 -6.38
CA THR A 45 19.01 6.21 -7.46
C THR A 45 19.49 4.78 -7.76
N TYR A 46 20.80 4.51 -7.63
CA TYR A 46 21.37 3.18 -7.90
C TYR A 46 20.94 2.12 -6.87
N ILE A 47 20.70 2.48 -5.61
CA ILE A 47 20.19 1.55 -4.58
C ILE A 47 18.75 1.15 -4.92
N ARG A 48 17.91 2.10 -5.35
CA ARG A 48 16.53 1.83 -5.77
C ARG A 48 16.44 0.97 -7.02
N LEU A 49 17.31 1.21 -8.00
CA LEU A 49 17.36 0.39 -9.21
C LEU A 49 17.83 -1.04 -8.89
N LEU A 50 18.85 -1.18 -8.04
CA LEU A 50 19.34 -2.49 -7.62
C LEU A 50 18.31 -3.26 -6.81
N SER A 51 17.59 -2.61 -5.88
CA SER A 51 16.53 -3.28 -5.11
C SER A 51 15.38 -3.72 -6.01
N ASN A 52 14.95 -2.86 -6.95
CA ASN A 52 13.92 -3.23 -7.93
C ASN A 52 14.37 -4.38 -8.84
N ALA A 53 15.62 -4.34 -9.32
CA ALA A 53 16.18 -5.41 -10.15
C ALA A 53 16.29 -6.73 -9.36
N LYS A 54 16.73 -6.67 -8.09
CA LYS A 54 16.77 -7.82 -7.18
C LYS A 54 15.37 -8.38 -6.96
N ASN A 55 14.39 -7.54 -6.67
CA ASN A 55 13.00 -7.96 -6.46
C ASN A 55 12.43 -8.63 -7.72
N LYS A 56 12.68 -8.05 -8.90
CA LYS A 56 12.31 -8.68 -10.18
C LYS A 56 13.02 -10.01 -10.41
N ALA A 57 14.30 -10.13 -10.08
CA ALA A 57 15.04 -11.38 -10.22
C ALA A 57 14.50 -12.47 -9.29
N VAL A 58 14.14 -12.11 -8.05
CA VAL A 58 13.48 -13.03 -7.10
C VAL A 58 12.12 -13.46 -7.65
N GLU A 59 11.31 -12.53 -8.15
CA GLU A 59 10.02 -12.82 -8.76
C GLU A 59 10.16 -13.80 -9.95
N ILE A 60 11.11 -13.56 -10.85
CA ILE A 60 11.39 -14.45 -11.99
C ILE A 60 11.83 -15.83 -11.51
N SER A 61 12.71 -15.89 -10.50
CA SER A 61 13.17 -17.16 -9.93
C SER A 61 12.03 -17.95 -9.30
N ASP A 62 11.11 -17.30 -8.59
CA ASP A 62 9.98 -17.98 -7.96
C ASP A 62 8.97 -18.47 -9.01
N LYS A 63 8.70 -17.65 -10.04
CA LYS A 63 7.88 -18.08 -11.18
C LYS A 63 8.47 -19.32 -11.85
N ALA A 64 9.79 -19.36 -12.07
CA ALA A 64 10.45 -20.52 -12.67
C ALA A 64 10.31 -21.81 -11.83
N LYS A 65 10.36 -21.70 -10.49
CA LYS A 65 10.14 -22.86 -9.59
C LYS A 65 8.70 -23.36 -9.67
N ILE A 66 7.74 -22.44 -9.71
CA ILE A 66 6.32 -22.77 -9.86
C ILE A 66 6.09 -23.51 -11.16
N GLU A 67 6.61 -22.99 -12.28
CA GLU A 67 6.48 -23.66 -13.59
C GLU A 67 7.08 -25.07 -13.57
N LYS A 68 8.26 -25.23 -12.95
CA LYS A 68 8.88 -26.54 -12.80
C LYS A 68 8.00 -27.50 -11.99
N TRP A 69 7.49 -27.05 -10.84
CA TRP A 69 6.61 -27.84 -9.99
C TRP A 69 5.31 -28.26 -10.71
N ILE A 70 4.70 -27.36 -11.49
CA ILE A 70 3.53 -27.68 -12.31
C ILE A 70 3.82 -28.82 -13.27
N VAL A 71 4.97 -28.76 -13.95
CA VAL A 71 5.39 -29.80 -14.90
C VAL A 71 5.73 -31.11 -14.20
N ASP A 72 6.48 -31.06 -13.10
CA ASP A 72 6.94 -32.24 -12.36
C ASP A 72 5.76 -33.04 -11.76
N GLU A 73 4.73 -32.34 -11.28
CA GLU A 73 3.54 -32.96 -10.65
C GLU A 73 2.39 -33.23 -11.64
N GLY A 74 2.56 -32.90 -12.93
CA GLY A 74 1.53 -33.13 -13.95
C GLY A 74 0.26 -32.30 -13.74
N LEU A 75 0.40 -31.09 -13.20
CA LEU A 75 -0.69 -30.17 -12.92
C LEU A 75 -1.10 -29.39 -14.17
N ASN A 76 -2.28 -28.76 -14.12
CA ASN A 76 -2.65 -27.79 -15.14
C ASN A 76 -1.84 -26.48 -15.00
N GLN A 77 -1.98 -25.59 -15.97
CA GLN A 77 -1.26 -24.30 -16.01
C GLN A 77 -1.51 -23.36 -14.81
N TYR A 78 -2.52 -23.65 -13.98
CA TYR A 78 -2.89 -22.90 -12.78
C TYR A 78 -2.44 -23.60 -11.49
N GLY A 79 -1.70 -24.71 -11.57
CA GLY A 79 -1.24 -25.46 -10.40
C GLY A 79 -2.33 -26.31 -9.72
N ASP A 80 -3.44 -26.55 -10.40
CA ASP A 80 -4.50 -27.45 -9.93
C ASP A 80 -4.44 -28.79 -10.68
N PRO A 81 -5.14 -29.84 -10.24
CA PRO A 81 -5.17 -31.13 -10.94
C PRO A 81 -5.53 -30.97 -12.43
N ALA A 82 -4.93 -31.79 -13.30
CA ALA A 82 -5.11 -31.71 -14.75
C ALA A 82 -6.59 -31.82 -15.19
N ASP A 83 -7.40 -32.58 -14.44
CA ASP A 83 -8.82 -32.83 -14.73
C ASP A 83 -9.77 -31.73 -14.19
N THR A 84 -9.22 -30.61 -13.71
CA THR A 84 -10.01 -29.51 -13.15
C THR A 84 -10.74 -28.74 -14.25
N LEU A 85 -12.06 -28.57 -14.09
CA LEU A 85 -12.92 -27.78 -14.96
C LEU A 85 -13.35 -26.50 -14.25
N TYR A 86 -13.23 -25.36 -14.93
CA TYR A 86 -13.63 -24.05 -14.40
C TYR A 86 -14.96 -23.61 -15.01
N ALA A 87 -15.93 -23.26 -14.16
CA ALA A 87 -17.13 -22.55 -14.58
C ALA A 87 -16.70 -21.17 -15.11
N GLY A 88 -16.78 -20.96 -16.43
CA GLY A 88 -16.24 -19.76 -17.10
C GLY A 88 -14.91 -19.97 -17.83
N GLY A 89 -14.35 -21.19 -17.81
CA GLY A 89 -13.17 -21.57 -18.60
C GLY A 89 -11.81 -21.22 -17.98
N THR A 90 -11.73 -20.22 -17.09
CA THR A 90 -10.50 -19.86 -16.37
C THR A 90 -10.81 -19.48 -14.91
N PRO A 91 -9.96 -19.86 -13.94
CA PRO A 91 -10.11 -19.43 -12.55
C PRO A 91 -9.66 -17.97 -12.33
N LEU A 92 -9.07 -17.34 -13.35
CA LEU A 92 -8.47 -16.02 -13.24
C LEU A 92 -9.48 -14.89 -13.40
N PHE A 93 -10.73 -15.17 -13.76
CA PHE A 93 -11.76 -14.15 -13.92
C PHE A 93 -12.86 -14.34 -12.88
N ASP A 94 -13.09 -13.32 -12.07
CA ASP A 94 -14.20 -13.28 -11.13
C ASP A 94 -15.38 -12.54 -11.78
N GLU A 95 -16.39 -13.29 -12.22
CA GLU A 95 -17.59 -12.76 -12.86
C GLU A 95 -18.44 -11.90 -11.92
N ALA A 96 -18.37 -12.13 -10.60
CA ALA A 96 -19.16 -11.37 -9.63
C ALA A 96 -18.59 -9.96 -9.42
N THR A 97 -17.27 -9.81 -9.50
CA THR A 97 -16.59 -8.52 -9.32
C THR A 97 -16.11 -7.88 -10.63
N GLY A 98 -16.05 -8.65 -11.72
CA GLY A 98 -15.51 -8.25 -13.02
C GLY A 98 -13.99 -8.10 -13.03
N GLN A 99 -13.28 -8.63 -12.02
CA GLN A 99 -11.83 -8.48 -11.88
C GLN A 99 -11.08 -9.70 -12.45
N THR A 100 -9.90 -9.44 -13.02
CA THR A 100 -8.97 -10.46 -13.47
C THR A 100 -7.80 -10.58 -12.49
N LEU A 101 -7.52 -11.79 -12.04
CA LEU A 101 -6.41 -12.13 -11.15
C LEU A 101 -5.19 -12.57 -11.97
N ASP A 102 -3.98 -12.19 -11.52
CA ASP A 102 -2.76 -12.72 -12.12
C ASP A 102 -2.61 -14.22 -11.84
N LYS A 103 -2.08 -14.97 -12.81
CA LYS A 103 -1.90 -16.42 -12.71
C LYS A 103 -1.10 -16.83 -11.47
N TYR A 104 0.00 -16.14 -11.21
CA TYR A 104 0.89 -16.49 -10.09
C TYR A 104 0.29 -16.05 -8.77
N ASP A 105 -0.47 -14.95 -8.74
CA ASP A 105 -1.22 -14.54 -7.56
C ASP A 105 -2.30 -15.57 -7.20
N TYR A 106 -2.98 -16.15 -8.19
CA TYR A 106 -3.90 -17.27 -7.98
C TYR A 106 -3.19 -18.48 -7.36
N ILE A 107 -2.07 -18.91 -7.95
CA ILE A 107 -1.28 -20.06 -7.46
C ILE A 107 -0.80 -19.82 -6.02
N LEU A 108 -0.27 -18.63 -5.74
CA LEU A 108 0.20 -18.25 -4.40
C LEU A 108 -0.93 -18.24 -3.37
N ARG A 109 -2.15 -17.87 -3.79
CA ARG A 109 -3.33 -17.87 -2.92
C ARG A 109 -3.85 -19.28 -2.64
N ASN A 110 -3.85 -20.17 -3.64
CA ASN A 110 -4.30 -21.55 -3.49
C ASN A 110 -3.29 -22.45 -2.78
N HIS A 111 -1.99 -22.16 -2.90
CA HIS A 111 -0.89 -22.97 -2.35
C HIS A 111 -0.03 -22.16 -1.37
N PRO A 112 -0.58 -21.78 -0.19
CA PRO A 112 0.12 -20.93 0.79
C PRO A 112 1.35 -21.62 1.41
N ASP A 113 1.40 -22.95 1.37
CA ASP A 113 2.50 -23.81 1.82
C ASP A 113 3.70 -23.84 0.85
N ARG A 114 3.53 -23.33 -0.38
CA ARG A 114 4.58 -23.20 -1.40
C ARG A 114 5.30 -24.53 -1.70
N PRO A 115 4.58 -25.54 -2.23
CA PRO A 115 5.12 -26.88 -2.47
C PRO A 115 6.34 -26.95 -3.41
N TRP A 116 6.58 -25.91 -4.21
CA TRP A 116 7.73 -25.76 -5.10
C TRP A 116 9.04 -25.35 -4.39
N ASN A 117 9.03 -25.10 -3.07
CA ASN A 117 10.21 -24.74 -2.28
C ASN A 117 10.89 -25.93 -1.59
N LYS A 118 10.53 -27.17 -1.98
CA LYS A 118 11.11 -28.41 -1.44
C LYS A 118 12.55 -28.64 -1.89
#